data_AF-A0A959BN58-F1
#
_entry.id   AF-A0A959BN58-F1
#
_cell.length_a   1.000
_cell.length_b   1.000
_cell.length_c   1.000
_cell.angle_alpha   90.00
_cell.angle_beta   90.00
_cell.angle_gamma   90.00
#
_symmetry.space_group_name_H-M   'P 1'
#
loop_
_entity.id
_entity.type
_entity.pdbx_description
1 polymer ?
#
loop_
_entity_poly.entity_id
_entity_poly.type
_entity_poly.pdbx_seq_one_letter_code
_entity_poly.pdbx_strand_id
1 'polypeptide(L)'
;MNWRRLSGQKIELPVKVAVEQAIVREKKMGHKLKVCIGSDSQVRNGVIEFATVIVFLREKKGGFMFISNSRETSMMGLRERMITEVAKSVEVAYSLCDLLDKHDVALEVHADINTDPHFQSNTALKEAMGYILGMGFVFKAKPDAFASSSCADKVV
;
A
#
# COMPACT_ATOMS: atom_id res chain seq x y z
N MET A 1 1.41 11.60 -7.88
CA MET A 1 0.22 10.77 -7.58
C MET A 1 -0.91 11.65 -7.10
N ASN A 2 -2.11 11.51 -7.67
CA ASN A 2 -3.32 12.17 -7.16
C ASN A 2 -3.94 11.27 -6.08
N TRP A 3 -4.16 11.81 -4.89
CA TRP A 3 -4.68 11.05 -3.74
C TRP A 3 -6.13 11.44 -3.43
N ARG A 4 -6.91 10.47 -2.94
CA ARG A 4 -8.29 10.65 -2.48
C ARG A 4 -8.56 9.82 -1.24
N ARG A 5 -9.58 10.22 -0.47
CA ARG A 5 -10.14 9.41 0.63
C ARG A 5 -11.10 8.36 0.09
N LEU A 6 -11.50 7.41 0.93
CA LEU A 6 -12.53 6.42 0.60
C LEU A 6 -13.87 7.06 0.19
N SER A 7 -14.20 8.24 0.73
CA SER A 7 -15.39 9.01 0.33
C SER A 7 -15.34 9.59 -1.09
N GLY A 8 -14.21 9.47 -1.79
CA GLY A 8 -13.97 10.11 -3.08
C GLY A 8 -13.42 11.55 -2.98
N GLN A 9 -13.39 12.14 -1.78
CA GLN A 9 -12.82 13.48 -1.57
C GLN A 9 -11.33 13.50 -1.93
N LYS A 10 -10.96 14.39 -2.86
CA LYS A 10 -9.56 14.60 -3.26
C LYS A 10 -8.73 15.17 -2.11
N ILE A 11 -7.45 14.80 -2.08
CA ILE A 11 -6.44 15.35 -1.18
C ILE A 11 -5.59 16.30 -2.03
N GLU A 12 -5.81 17.60 -1.88
CA GLU A 12 -5.12 18.64 -2.66
C GLU A 12 -3.70 18.91 -2.15
N LEU A 13 -3.43 18.55 -0.90
CA LEU A 13 -2.12 18.68 -0.29
C LEU A 13 -1.16 17.59 -0.80
N PRO A 14 0.16 17.83 -0.78
CA PRO A 14 1.14 16.77 -0.94
C PRO A 14 0.85 15.62 0.04
N VAL A 15 0.92 14.37 -0.42
CA VAL A 15 0.51 13.21 0.37
C VAL A 15 1.21 13.14 1.72
N LYS A 16 2.50 13.46 1.76
CA LYS A 16 3.29 13.52 3.00
C LYS A 16 2.71 14.48 4.03
N VAL A 17 2.29 15.68 3.59
CA VAL A 17 1.63 16.68 4.45
C VAL A 17 0.27 16.17 4.92
N ALA A 18 -0.52 15.57 4.04
CA ALA A 18 -1.82 15.00 4.40
C ALA A 18 -1.70 13.83 5.40
N VAL A 19 -0.69 12.99 5.25
CA VAL A 19 -0.35 11.89 6.18
C VAL A 19 0.06 12.47 7.54
N GLU A 20 0.92 13.49 7.59
CA GLU A 20 1.33 14.14 8.84
C GLU A 20 0.11 14.73 9.58
N GLN A 21 -0.74 15.46 8.87
CA GLN A 21 -1.97 16.02 9.44
C GLN A 21 -2.90 14.92 9.98
N ALA A 22 -3.02 13.79 9.27
CA ALA A 22 -3.80 12.65 9.74
C ALA A 22 -3.20 12.07 11.03
N ILE A 23 -1.89 11.80 11.06
CA ILE A 23 -1.21 11.25 12.24
C ILE A 23 -1.39 12.17 13.45
N VAL A 24 -1.15 13.48 13.29
CA VAL A 24 -1.29 14.47 14.37
C VAL A 24 -2.73 14.52 14.89
N ARG A 25 -3.73 14.52 14.00
CA ARG A 25 -5.14 14.50 14.38
C ARG A 25 -5.49 13.28 15.21
N GLU A 26 -5.11 12.09 14.74
CA GLU A 26 -5.44 10.82 15.39
C GLU A 26 -4.74 10.68 16.75
N LYS A 27 -3.47 11.12 16.85
CA LYS A 27 -2.74 11.15 18.12
C LYS A 27 -3.37 12.09 19.14
N LYS A 28 -3.84 13.28 18.71
CA LYS A 28 -4.60 14.20 19.59
C LYS A 28 -5.88 13.58 20.13
N MET A 29 -6.48 12.66 19.38
CA MET A 29 -7.66 11.88 19.83
C MET A 29 -7.29 10.66 20.70
N GLY A 30 -6.00 10.47 21.02
CA GLY A 30 -5.51 9.35 21.84
C GLY A 30 -5.43 8.03 21.09
N HIS A 31 -5.42 8.04 19.75
CA HIS A 31 -5.29 6.82 18.95
C HIS A 31 -3.83 6.47 18.69
N LYS A 32 -3.50 5.19 18.88
CA LYS A 32 -2.27 4.58 18.36
C LYS A 32 -2.52 4.09 16.94
N LEU A 33 -1.62 4.43 16.03
CA LEU A 33 -1.72 4.11 14.61
C LEU A 33 -0.62 3.15 14.19
N LYS A 34 -0.97 2.32 13.21
CA LYS A 34 -0.04 1.63 12.32
C LYS A 34 -0.40 1.98 10.88
N VAL A 35 0.60 2.20 10.03
CA VAL A 35 0.42 2.43 8.61
C VAL A 35 0.73 1.15 7.83
N CYS A 36 -0.20 0.74 6.98
CA CYS A 36 -0.04 -0.41 6.09
C CYS A 36 -0.21 0.07 4.65
N ILE A 37 0.79 -0.15 3.81
CA ILE A 37 0.79 0.30 2.41
C ILE A 37 0.74 -0.92 1.50
N GLY A 38 -0.11 -0.88 0.48
CA GLY A 38 -0.20 -1.94 -0.51
C GLY A 38 -0.72 -1.42 -1.83
N SER A 39 -0.39 -2.15 -2.89
CA SER A 39 -0.88 -1.89 -4.24
C SER A 39 -1.47 -3.16 -4.83
N ASP A 40 -2.37 -2.98 -5.78
CA ASP A 40 -2.95 -4.05 -6.61
C ASP A 40 -3.15 -3.56 -8.05
N SER A 41 -3.29 -4.49 -9.01
CA SER A 41 -3.46 -4.17 -10.43
C SER A 41 -4.51 -5.02 -11.15
N GLN A 42 -5.25 -4.38 -12.07
CA GLN A 42 -6.17 -5.05 -12.98
C GLN A 42 -5.87 -4.70 -14.44
N VAL A 43 -5.99 -5.68 -15.32
CA VAL A 43 -5.81 -5.50 -16.76
C VAL A 43 -7.19 -5.38 -17.40
N ARG A 44 -7.45 -4.24 -18.07
CA ARG A 44 -8.69 -3.99 -18.81
C ARG A 44 -8.36 -3.42 -20.18
N ASN A 45 -8.76 -4.11 -21.25
CA ASN A 45 -8.57 -3.68 -22.65
C ASN A 45 -7.11 -3.27 -22.99
N GLY A 46 -6.12 -4.02 -22.50
CA GLY A 46 -4.70 -3.72 -22.74
C GLY A 46 -4.12 -2.57 -21.91
N VAL A 47 -4.91 -1.99 -20.99
CA VAL A 47 -4.46 -1.00 -20.00
C VAL A 47 -4.37 -1.70 -18.65
N ILE A 48 -3.26 -1.48 -17.94
CA ILE A 48 -3.10 -1.91 -16.55
C ILE A 48 -3.49 -0.74 -15.65
N GLU A 49 -4.54 -0.92 -14.85
CA GLU A 49 -4.92 0.00 -13.79
C GLU A 49 -4.25 -0.47 -12.49
N PHE A 50 -3.60 0.44 -11.78
CA PHE A 50 -3.02 0.18 -10.47
C PHE A 50 -3.76 1.03 -9.43
N ALA A 51 -4.02 0.43 -8.27
CA ALA A 51 -4.39 1.16 -7.06
C ALA A 51 -3.28 1.02 -6.02
N THR A 52 -2.93 2.11 -5.36
CA THR A 52 -2.05 2.12 -4.19
C THR A 52 -2.80 2.74 -3.03
N VAL A 53 -2.75 2.11 -1.87
CA VAL A 53 -3.44 2.56 -0.67
C VAL A 53 -2.47 2.77 0.48
N ILE A 54 -2.73 3.81 1.27
CA ILE A 54 -2.12 4.03 2.58
C ILE A 54 -3.22 3.82 3.61
N VAL A 55 -3.18 2.71 4.32
CA VAL A 55 -4.17 2.37 5.35
C VAL A 55 -3.64 2.79 6.72
N PHE A 56 -4.43 3.58 7.43
CA PHE A 56 -4.20 3.99 8.81
C PHE A 56 -5.05 3.10 9.72
N LEU A 57 -4.41 2.12 10.34
CA LEU A 57 -5.06 1.20 11.27
C LEU A 57 -4.97 1.78 12.68
N ARG A 58 -6.13 2.06 13.30
CA ARG A 58 -6.23 2.42 14.71
C ARG A 58 -6.31 1.14 15.53
N GLU A 59 -5.52 1.06 16.58
CA GLU A 59 -5.57 -0.08 17.49
C GLU A 59 -7.00 -0.25 18.06
N LYS A 60 -7.64 -1.39 17.72
CA LYS A 60 -9.01 -1.77 18.15
C LYS A 60 -10.14 -0.82 17.74
N LYS A 61 -9.92 0.12 16.81
CA LYS A 61 -10.90 1.15 16.41
C LYS A 61 -11.06 1.30 14.89
N GLY A 62 -10.79 0.22 14.15
CA GLY A 62 -10.87 0.19 12.69
C GLY A 62 -9.78 1.05 12.04
N GLY A 63 -10.05 1.61 10.87
CA GLY A 63 -9.08 2.42 10.15
C GLY A 63 -9.69 3.26 9.06
N PHE A 64 -8.84 4.03 8.38
CA PHE A 64 -9.21 4.79 7.18
C PHE A 64 -8.06 4.70 6.17
N MET A 65 -8.29 5.11 4.94
CA MET A 65 -7.25 5.01 3.91
C MET A 65 -7.23 6.19 2.94
N PHE A 66 -6.04 6.43 2.39
CA PHE A 66 -5.84 7.23 1.19
C PHE A 66 -5.60 6.31 0.01
N ILE A 67 -6.08 6.70 -1.16
CA ILE A 67 -6.09 5.91 -2.38
C ILE A 67 -5.48 6.75 -3.49
N SER A 68 -4.58 6.15 -4.27
CA SER A 68 -4.12 6.70 -5.54
C SER A 68 -4.30 5.67 -6.64
N ASN A 69 -4.83 6.09 -7.77
CA ASN A 69 -4.97 5.27 -8.95
C ASN A 69 -4.03 5.77 -10.05
N SER A 70 -3.44 4.85 -10.80
CA SER A 70 -2.61 5.15 -11.97
C SER A 70 -2.88 4.14 -13.08
N ARG A 71 -2.56 4.49 -14.32
CA ARG A 71 -2.76 3.65 -15.50
C ARG A 71 -1.49 3.56 -16.31
N GLU A 72 -1.22 2.38 -16.85
CA GLU A 72 -0.08 2.12 -17.72
C GLU A 72 -0.52 1.31 -18.96
N THR A 73 -0.01 1.67 -20.14
CA THR A 73 -0.32 1.00 -21.41
C THR A 73 0.78 0.01 -21.81
N SER A 74 1.28 -0.73 -20.83
CA SER A 74 2.37 -1.70 -20.99
C SER A 74 1.82 -3.12 -20.94
N MET A 75 2.40 -4.03 -21.73
CA MET A 75 2.10 -5.45 -21.60
C MET A 75 3.01 -6.05 -20.53
N MET A 76 2.42 -6.42 -19.39
CA MET A 76 3.15 -7.06 -18.28
C MET A 76 2.61 -8.46 -18.00
N GLY A 77 3.51 -9.41 -17.77
CA GLY A 77 3.14 -10.72 -17.24
C GLY A 77 2.64 -10.64 -15.80
N LEU A 78 2.03 -11.72 -15.29
CA LEU A 78 1.53 -11.76 -13.89
C LEU A 78 2.64 -11.44 -12.88
N ARG A 79 3.81 -12.09 -13.00
CA ARG A 79 4.96 -11.87 -12.12
C ARG A 79 5.44 -10.42 -12.14
N GLU A 80 5.57 -9.84 -13.33
CA GLU A 80 5.99 -8.46 -13.51
C GLU A 80 5.00 -7.48 -12.86
N ARG A 81 3.69 -7.69 -13.02
CA ARG A 81 2.67 -6.87 -12.33
C ARG A 81 2.79 -6.93 -10.82
N MET A 82 2.97 -8.12 -10.25
CA MET A 82 3.15 -8.29 -8.80
C MET A 82 4.39 -7.55 -8.27
N ILE A 83 5.50 -7.57 -9.03
CA ILE A 83 6.71 -6.82 -8.64
C ILE A 83 6.49 -5.32 -8.80
N THR A 84 5.78 -4.88 -9.84
CA THR A 84 5.40 -3.46 -10.02
C THR A 84 4.48 -2.96 -8.91
N GLU A 85 3.53 -3.78 -8.44
CA GLU A 85 2.68 -3.47 -7.28
C GLU A 85 3.54 -3.26 -6.02
N VAL A 86 4.46 -4.19 -5.76
CA VAL A 86 5.40 -4.06 -4.64
C VAL A 86 6.25 -2.80 -4.77
N ALA A 87 6.77 -2.51 -5.96
CA ALA A 87 7.58 -1.31 -6.22
C ALA A 87 6.80 -0.02 -5.92
N LYS A 88 5.56 0.09 -6.38
CA LYS A 88 4.69 1.24 -6.10
C LYS A 88 4.42 1.39 -4.59
N SER A 89 4.24 0.28 -3.88
CA SER A 89 4.05 0.30 -2.42
C SER A 89 5.31 0.77 -1.68
N VAL A 90 6.48 0.26 -2.08
CA VAL A 90 7.78 0.62 -1.53
C VAL A 90 8.12 2.09 -1.79
N GLU A 91 7.80 2.63 -2.96
CA GLU A 91 8.02 4.05 -3.29
C GLU A 91 7.27 4.97 -2.32
N VAL A 92 5.99 4.66 -2.06
CA VAL A 92 5.18 5.43 -1.10
C VAL A 92 5.71 5.26 0.32
N ALA A 93 6.02 4.03 0.73
CA ALA A 93 6.64 3.73 2.03
C ALA A 93 7.91 4.56 2.27
N TYR A 94 8.81 4.56 1.29
CA TYR A 94 10.06 5.32 1.35
C TYR A 94 9.81 6.82 1.50
N SER A 95 8.86 7.38 0.75
CA SER A 95 8.53 8.82 0.82
C SER A 95 7.98 9.27 2.19
N LEU A 96 7.49 8.34 3.00
CA LEU A 96 6.87 8.59 4.30
C LEU A 96 7.74 8.14 5.50
N CYS A 97 8.85 7.44 5.26
CA CYS A 97 9.66 6.81 6.32
C CYS A 97 10.07 7.79 7.43
N ASP A 98 10.72 8.89 7.05
CA ASP A 98 11.19 9.92 7.98
C ASP A 98 10.06 10.54 8.81
N LEU A 99 8.88 10.72 8.20
CA LEU A 99 7.69 11.22 8.86
C LEU A 99 7.14 10.21 9.88
N LEU A 100 7.06 8.94 9.51
CA LEU A 100 6.54 7.88 10.37
C LEU A 100 7.47 7.63 11.55
N ASP A 101 8.79 7.65 11.33
CA ASP A 101 9.81 7.53 12.38
C ASP A 101 9.74 8.71 13.36
N LYS A 102 9.65 9.94 12.85
CA LYS A 102 9.47 11.16 13.67
C LYS A 102 8.26 11.05 14.60
N HIS A 103 7.22 10.35 14.16
CA HIS A 103 6.00 10.15 14.93
C HIS A 103 5.90 8.76 15.56
N ASP A 104 6.93 7.92 15.58
CA ASP A 104 6.86 6.56 16.17
C ASP A 104 5.60 5.78 15.69
N VAL A 105 5.37 5.79 14.38
CA VAL A 105 4.26 5.08 13.73
C VAL A 105 4.83 3.91 12.95
N ALA A 106 4.45 2.69 13.31
CA ALA A 106 4.90 1.49 12.61
C ALA A 106 4.42 1.46 11.15
N LEU A 107 5.27 0.93 10.27
CA LEU A 107 5.03 0.80 8.83
C LEU A 107 5.15 -0.66 8.39
N GLU A 108 4.14 -1.14 7.65
CA GLU A 108 4.15 -2.43 6.97
C GLU A 108 3.89 -2.26 5.48
N VAL A 109 4.58 -3.04 4.64
CA VAL A 109 4.32 -3.14 3.22
C VAL A 109 3.67 -4.48 2.93
N HIS A 110 2.48 -4.43 2.35
CA HIS A 110 1.61 -5.56 2.09
C HIS A 110 1.68 -5.90 0.61
N ALA A 111 2.09 -7.13 0.30
CA ALA A 111 2.11 -7.66 -1.07
C ALA A 111 0.96 -8.65 -1.24
N ASP A 112 0.18 -8.50 -2.32
CA ASP A 112 -0.89 -9.46 -2.63
C ASP A 112 -0.35 -10.76 -3.25
N ILE A 113 0.40 -11.51 -2.44
CA ILE A 113 1.03 -12.77 -2.83
C ILE A 113 0.60 -13.86 -1.86
N ASN A 114 0.25 -15.03 -2.40
CA ASN A 114 -0.04 -16.22 -1.61
C ASN A 114 1.27 -16.97 -1.31
N THR A 115 1.46 -17.36 -0.06
CA THR A 115 2.65 -18.08 0.41
C THR A 115 2.62 -19.57 0.06
N ASP A 116 1.47 -20.12 -0.31
CA ASP A 116 1.33 -21.48 -0.81
C ASP A 116 1.85 -21.60 -2.27
N PRO A 117 2.84 -22.48 -2.54
CA PRO A 117 3.41 -22.70 -3.86
C PRO A 117 2.41 -23.12 -4.96
N HIS A 118 1.23 -23.62 -4.63
CA HIS A 118 0.22 -24.01 -5.61
C HIS A 118 -0.45 -22.80 -6.30
N PHE A 119 -0.34 -21.60 -5.72
CA PHE A 119 -0.90 -20.39 -6.28
C PHE A 119 0.09 -19.71 -7.22
N GLN A 120 -0.42 -19.24 -8.36
CA GLN A 120 0.41 -18.57 -9.38
C GLN A 120 1.15 -17.33 -8.84
N SER A 121 0.59 -16.63 -7.85
CA SER A 121 1.21 -15.45 -7.25
C SER A 121 2.50 -15.76 -6.47
N ASN A 122 2.67 -17.00 -6.00
CA ASN A 122 3.86 -17.43 -5.27
C ASN A 122 5.16 -17.24 -6.07
N THR A 123 5.07 -17.23 -7.41
CA THR A 123 6.20 -17.01 -8.33
C THR A 123 6.95 -15.69 -8.10
N ALA A 124 6.29 -14.67 -7.52
CA ALA A 124 6.89 -13.39 -7.16
C ALA A 124 7.31 -13.31 -5.68
N LEU A 125 6.96 -14.27 -4.83
CA LEU A 125 7.11 -14.18 -3.36
C LEU A 125 8.53 -13.86 -2.93
N LYS A 126 9.51 -14.62 -3.42
CA LYS A 126 10.92 -14.45 -3.02
C LYS A 126 11.47 -13.08 -3.41
N GLU A 127 11.11 -12.60 -4.59
CA GLU A 127 11.57 -11.30 -5.10
C GLU A 127 10.87 -10.15 -4.37
N ALA A 128 9.56 -10.22 -4.19
CA ALA A 128 8.79 -9.24 -3.41
C ALA A 128 9.28 -9.13 -1.96
N MET A 129 9.47 -10.27 -1.30
CA MET A 129 9.99 -10.33 0.06
C MET A 129 11.41 -9.77 0.13
N GLY A 130 12.30 -10.18 -0.78
CA GLY A 130 13.67 -9.69 -0.83
C GLY A 130 13.74 -8.17 -1.05
N TYR A 131 12.88 -7.63 -1.91
CA TYR A 131 12.82 -6.20 -2.16
C TYR A 131 12.35 -5.43 -0.92
N ILE A 132 11.22 -5.82 -0.33
CA ILE A 132 10.64 -5.11 0.84
C ILE A 132 11.59 -5.17 2.04
N LEU A 133 12.15 -6.34 2.34
CA LEU A 133 13.10 -6.51 3.45
C LEU A 133 14.43 -5.79 3.18
N GLY A 134 14.92 -5.82 1.92
CA GLY A 134 16.14 -5.13 1.53
C GLY A 134 16.06 -3.60 1.68
N MET A 135 14.84 -3.05 1.58
CA MET A 135 14.56 -1.63 1.87
C MET A 135 14.37 -1.33 3.36
N GLY A 136 14.41 -2.35 4.22
CA GLY A 136 14.25 -2.21 5.67
C GLY A 136 12.80 -2.15 6.16
N PHE A 137 11.82 -2.48 5.30
CA PHE A 137 10.40 -2.45 5.67
C PHE A 137 9.90 -3.81 6.16
N VAL A 138 8.85 -3.80 6.98
CA VAL A 138 8.18 -5.04 7.42
C VAL A 138 7.33 -5.59 6.28
N PHE A 139 7.63 -6.82 5.87
CA PHE A 139 6.90 -7.54 4.83
C PHE A 139 5.65 -8.26 5.38
N LYS A 140 4.52 -8.14 4.66
CA LYS A 140 3.31 -8.94 4.88
C LYS A 140 2.79 -9.52 3.56
N ALA A 141 2.42 -10.79 3.57
CA ALA A 141 1.79 -11.53 2.47
C ALA A 141 0.38 -12.00 2.89
N LYS A 142 -0.41 -12.60 1.98
CA LYS A 142 -1.70 -13.21 2.35
C LYS A 142 -1.50 -14.28 3.43
N PRO A 143 -2.40 -14.36 4.44
CA PRO A 143 -3.65 -13.61 4.59
C PRO A 143 -3.52 -12.24 5.28
N ASP A 144 -2.34 -11.89 5.79
CA ASP A 144 -2.13 -10.68 6.59
C ASP A 144 -1.98 -9.38 5.75
N ALA A 145 -1.82 -9.52 4.43
CA ALA A 145 -1.61 -8.44 3.48
C ALA A 145 -2.87 -7.63 3.10
N PHE A 146 -3.76 -7.31 4.05
CA PHE A 146 -5.07 -6.71 3.75
C PHE A 146 -5.05 -5.36 2.98
N ALA A 147 -3.98 -4.56 3.10
CA ALA A 147 -3.87 -3.30 2.37
C ALA A 147 -3.82 -3.53 0.86
N SER A 148 -3.05 -4.51 0.36
CA SER A 148 -3.07 -4.89 -1.05
C SER A 148 -4.26 -5.80 -1.35
N SER A 149 -4.43 -6.89 -0.61
CA SER A 149 -5.37 -7.98 -0.93
C SER A 149 -6.85 -7.70 -0.65
N SER A 150 -7.20 -6.51 -0.17
CA SER A 150 -8.58 -6.16 0.16
C SER A 150 -8.88 -4.69 -0.01
N CYS A 151 -7.97 -3.80 0.39
CA CYS A 151 -8.19 -2.36 0.23
C CYS A 151 -7.87 -1.89 -1.20
N ALA A 152 -6.71 -2.25 -1.75
CA ALA A 152 -6.33 -1.89 -3.12
C ALA A 152 -7.20 -2.62 -4.17
N ASP A 153 -7.40 -3.93 -4.01
CA ASP A 153 -8.27 -4.76 -4.88
C ASP A 153 -9.70 -4.19 -5.05
N LYS A 154 -10.27 -3.61 -4.00
CA LYS A 154 -11.61 -2.99 -4.06
C LYS A 154 -11.69 -1.69 -4.84
N VAL A 155 -10.55 -1.03 -5.09
CA VAL A 155 -10.52 0.34 -5.61
C VAL A 155 -9.67 0.49 -6.87
N VAL A 156 -9.24 -0.63 -7.45
CA VAL A 156 -8.55 -0.72 -8.74
C VAL A 156 -9.53 -0.90 -9.91
#